data_AF-A0AA38HD23-F1
#
_entry.id   AF-A0AA38HD23-F1
#
_cell.length_a   1.000
_cell.length_b   1.000
_cell.length_c   1.000
_cell.angle_alpha   90.00
_cell.angle_beta   90.00
_cell.angle_gamma   90.00
#
_symmetry.space_group_name_H-M   'P 1'
#
loop_
_entity.id
_entity.type
_entity.pdbx_description
1 polymer ?
#
loop_
_entity_poly.entity_id
_entity_poly.type
_entity_poly.pdbx_seq_one_letter_code
_entity_poly.pdbx_strand_id
1 'polypeptide(L)'
;MPLDERDALFQHFLGLAIDRLDPSLRIRGHKPEHIIFRVHDQSSASPLRYNGFTATSRRFKPIARMSNAIWRERYESLHQDENYRNDEHVLKSIAAHVMGGWPGYIRDQTGPSDWISTTKSLDWAVWEITRRLVKMGRNSVELSLIYRRGYRPGDQGVQHVELDATQAVEALGEQVWLNDDQKCARDFAKASSEVICLGRIFGTDIAENTVWTRASPPPGFGPHDACMEALFLPGVSGIQGSCWIDKLVFSPNMSFARAMIHIERRREEIHIDRRREEIEMQRRRQEIEMQRRREEIRRARHIYHEEESDSSDE
;
A
#
# COMPACT_ATOMS: atom_id res chain seq x y z
N MET A 1 -19.06 2.13 6.01
CA MET A 1 -18.08 1.13 6.49
C MET A 1 -17.16 1.82 7.49
N PRO A 2 -17.05 1.34 8.74
CA PRO A 2 -16.08 1.83 9.73
C PRO A 2 -14.63 1.76 9.20
N LEU A 3 -13.73 2.64 9.67
CA LEU A 3 -12.31 2.62 9.27
C LEU A 3 -11.67 1.23 9.46
N ASP A 4 -12.01 0.55 10.55
CA ASP A 4 -11.42 -0.73 10.93
C ASP A 4 -11.79 -1.88 9.96
N GLU A 5 -12.99 -1.83 9.38
CA GLU A 5 -13.42 -2.77 8.33
C GLU A 5 -12.78 -2.44 6.97
N ARG A 6 -12.50 -1.15 6.71
CA ARG A 6 -11.81 -0.70 5.48
C ARG A 6 -10.35 -1.16 5.48
N ASP A 7 -9.67 -1.06 6.62
CA ASP A 7 -8.31 -1.54 6.79
C ASP A 7 -8.24 -3.06 6.67
N ALA A 8 -9.17 -3.81 7.27
CA ALA A 8 -9.20 -5.28 7.16
C ALA A 8 -9.36 -5.77 5.70
N LEU A 9 -10.22 -5.10 4.92
CA LEU A 9 -10.39 -5.39 3.49
C LEU A 9 -9.13 -5.03 2.68
N PHE A 10 -8.52 -3.87 2.95
CA PHE A 10 -7.27 -3.48 2.30
C PHE A 10 -6.13 -4.46 2.60
N GLN A 11 -5.97 -4.90 3.86
CA GLN A 11 -4.96 -5.90 4.23
C GLN A 11 -5.24 -7.27 3.58
N HIS A 12 -6.51 -7.65 3.41
CA HIS A 12 -6.86 -8.87 2.67
C HIS A 12 -6.47 -8.77 1.18
N PHE A 13 -6.75 -7.65 0.51
CA PHE A 13 -6.34 -7.41 -0.88
C PHE A 13 -4.83 -7.27 -1.04
N LEU A 14 -4.16 -6.63 -0.09
CA LEU A 14 -2.70 -6.56 -0.05
C LEU A 14 -2.11 -7.96 0.08
N GLY A 15 -2.66 -8.81 0.96
CA GLY A 15 -2.27 -10.21 1.09
C GLY A 15 -2.38 -10.99 -0.22
N LEU A 16 -3.49 -10.83 -0.95
CA LEU A 16 -3.72 -11.47 -2.26
C LEU A 16 -2.82 -10.91 -3.38
N ALA A 17 -2.39 -9.66 -3.28
CA ALA A 17 -1.46 -9.05 -4.23
C ALA A 17 -0.01 -9.41 -3.94
N ILE A 18 0.36 -9.51 -2.67
CA ILE A 18 1.62 -10.08 -2.21
C ILE A 18 1.75 -11.53 -2.69
N ASP A 19 0.66 -12.31 -2.66
CA ASP A 19 0.60 -13.68 -3.21
C ASP A 19 0.93 -13.73 -4.72
N ARG A 20 0.70 -12.65 -5.48
CA ARG A 20 1.01 -12.55 -6.92
C ARG A 20 2.38 -11.91 -7.21
N LEU A 21 2.82 -10.95 -6.40
CA LEU A 21 4.11 -10.28 -6.58
C LEU A 21 5.28 -11.23 -6.29
N ASP A 22 5.15 -12.10 -5.28
CA ASP A 22 6.06 -13.25 -5.10
C ASP A 22 5.41 -14.32 -4.18
N PRO A 23 5.05 -15.51 -4.70
CA PRO A 23 4.51 -16.62 -3.91
C PRO A 23 5.45 -17.11 -2.78
N SER A 24 6.76 -16.82 -2.86
CA SER A 24 7.74 -17.12 -1.80
C SER A 24 7.52 -16.29 -0.53
N LEU A 25 6.74 -15.21 -0.61
CA LEU A 25 6.40 -14.34 0.52
C LEU A 25 5.44 -15.01 1.50
N ARG A 26 4.63 -15.96 1.02
CA ARG A 26 3.79 -16.82 1.86
C ARG A 26 4.62 -17.77 2.71
N ILE A 27 5.76 -18.24 2.18
CA ILE A 27 6.69 -19.15 2.87
C ILE A 27 7.33 -18.46 4.10
N ARG A 28 7.43 -17.13 4.09
CA ARG A 28 8.05 -16.36 5.18
C ARG A 28 7.07 -15.81 6.23
N GLY A 29 5.76 -15.93 6.01
CA GLY A 29 4.73 -15.57 7.01
C GLY A 29 4.69 -14.09 7.38
N HIS A 30 5.07 -13.19 6.47
CA HIS A 30 5.01 -11.75 6.72
C HIS A 30 3.57 -11.25 6.67
N LYS A 31 3.18 -10.44 7.65
CA LYS A 31 1.86 -9.83 7.70
C LYS A 31 1.83 -8.52 6.90
N PRO A 32 0.73 -8.19 6.21
CA PRO A 32 0.61 -6.97 5.39
C PRO A 32 1.00 -5.64 6.10
N GLU A 33 0.77 -5.52 7.41
CA GLU A 33 1.19 -4.36 8.23
C GLU A 33 2.72 -4.17 8.35
N HIS A 34 3.48 -5.16 7.89
CA HIS A 34 4.93 -5.17 7.85
C HIS A 34 5.50 -4.71 6.51
N ILE A 35 4.72 -4.06 5.66
CA ILE A 35 5.18 -3.53 4.38
C ILE A 35 5.02 -2.03 4.35
N ILE A 36 6.08 -1.34 3.92
CA ILE A 36 6.03 0.06 3.52
C ILE A 36 6.54 0.19 2.09
N PHE A 37 6.07 1.23 1.42
CA PHE A 37 6.45 1.56 0.07
C PHE A 37 7.28 2.84 0.06
N ARG A 38 8.25 2.89 -0.84
CA ARG A 38 8.98 4.12 -1.14
C ARG A 38 8.83 4.45 -2.62
N VAL A 39 8.18 5.58 -2.89
CA VAL A 39 8.17 6.19 -4.23
C VAL A 39 9.45 7.01 -4.40
N HIS A 40 10.23 6.71 -5.43
CA HIS A 40 11.48 7.41 -5.70
C HIS A 40 11.79 7.50 -7.19
N ASP A 41 12.78 8.32 -7.52
CA ASP A 41 13.34 8.51 -8.85
C ASP A 41 14.73 9.15 -8.70
N GLN A 42 15.44 9.38 -9.81
CA GLN A 42 16.80 9.96 -9.78
C GLN A 42 16.88 11.36 -9.16
N SER A 43 15.76 12.08 -9.06
CA SER A 43 15.67 13.41 -8.43
C SER A 43 15.34 13.35 -6.95
N SER A 44 15.02 12.17 -6.41
CA SER A 44 14.69 12.01 -5.00
C SER A 44 15.91 12.32 -4.13
N ALA A 45 15.69 13.00 -3.00
CA ALA A 45 16.76 13.40 -2.08
C ALA A 45 17.60 12.20 -1.60
N SER A 46 16.94 11.07 -1.33
CA SER A 46 17.61 9.79 -1.05
C SER A 46 17.22 8.78 -2.13
N PRO A 47 17.96 8.72 -3.26
CA PRO A 47 17.68 7.76 -4.32
C PRO A 47 18.10 6.35 -3.89
N LEU A 48 17.55 5.33 -4.53
CA LEU A 48 17.97 3.94 -4.34
C LEU A 48 19.41 3.74 -4.81
N ARG A 49 20.22 3.08 -3.98
CA ARG A 49 21.58 2.63 -4.30
C ARG A 49 21.70 1.13 -4.05
N TYR A 50 22.83 0.55 -4.45
CA TYR A 50 23.12 -0.88 -4.28
C TYR A 50 22.99 -1.38 -2.82
N ASN A 51 23.13 -0.48 -1.84
CA ASN A 51 23.08 -0.79 -0.42
C ASN A 51 21.81 -0.26 0.28
N GLY A 52 20.80 0.12 -0.50
CA GLY A 52 19.52 0.65 -0.06
C GLY A 52 19.43 2.18 -0.17
N PHE A 53 18.74 2.81 0.77
CA PHE A 53 18.52 4.25 0.80
C PHE A 53 19.30 4.91 1.94
N THR A 54 19.80 6.12 1.74
CA THR A 54 20.49 6.88 2.80
C THR A 54 19.98 8.31 2.84
N ALA A 55 19.59 8.77 4.03
CA ALA A 55 19.13 10.13 4.27
C ALA A 55 20.23 11.15 3.94
N THR A 56 19.84 12.37 3.60
CA THR A 56 20.76 13.38 3.04
C THR A 56 21.63 14.07 4.09
N SER A 57 21.32 13.87 5.37
CA SER A 57 22.06 14.48 6.46
C SER A 57 23.54 14.16 6.48
N ARG A 58 24.33 15.17 6.85
CA ARG A 58 25.79 15.05 6.96
C ARG A 58 26.18 13.98 7.97
N ARG A 59 25.36 13.73 8.99
CA ARG A 59 25.62 12.64 9.95
C ARG A 59 25.62 11.26 9.28
N PHE A 60 24.92 11.10 8.16
CA PHE A 60 24.83 9.84 7.41
C PHE A 60 25.71 9.79 6.14
N LYS A 61 26.31 10.91 5.70
CA LYS A 61 27.14 10.96 4.48
C LYS A 61 28.45 10.15 4.56
N PRO A 62 29.24 10.20 5.66
CA PRO A 62 30.38 9.26 5.83
C PRO A 62 29.91 7.81 5.92
N ILE A 63 28.65 7.62 6.32
CA ILE A 63 28.06 6.34 6.73
C ILE A 63 27.51 5.54 5.54
N ALA A 64 27.39 6.13 4.34
CA ALA A 64 27.00 5.40 3.14
C ALA A 64 27.97 4.23 2.81
N ARG A 65 29.20 4.25 3.35
CA ARG A 65 30.19 3.15 3.24
C ARG A 65 30.27 2.26 4.49
N MET A 66 29.45 2.53 5.50
CA MET A 66 29.48 1.85 6.79
C MET A 66 28.82 0.48 6.68
N SER A 67 29.43 -0.52 7.32
CA SER A 67 28.87 -1.86 7.43
C SER A 67 27.60 -1.83 8.29
N ASN A 68 26.74 -2.83 8.07
CA ASN A 68 25.53 -3.04 8.85
C ASN A 68 25.83 -3.13 10.37
N ALA A 69 26.95 -3.76 10.74
CA ALA A 69 27.38 -3.90 12.14
C ALA A 69 27.63 -2.54 12.82
N ILE A 70 28.34 -1.63 12.16
CA ILE A 70 28.63 -0.30 12.75
C ILE A 70 27.34 0.55 12.79
N TRP A 71 26.43 0.39 11.81
CA TRP A 71 25.13 1.05 11.89
C TRP A 71 24.36 0.62 13.14
N ARG A 72 24.33 -0.69 13.37
CA ARG A 72 23.70 -1.29 14.53
C ARG A 72 24.26 -0.69 15.82
N GLU A 73 25.58 -0.75 16.00
CA GLU A 73 26.27 -0.22 17.18
C GLU A 73 25.91 1.24 17.48
N ARG A 74 25.75 2.08 16.44
CA ARG A 74 25.54 3.51 16.61
C ARG A 74 24.08 3.94 16.78
N TYR A 75 23.15 3.23 16.16
CA TYR A 75 21.77 3.72 16.00
C TYR A 75 20.70 2.73 16.41
N GLU A 76 21.02 1.46 16.67
CA GLU A 76 20.01 0.47 17.07
C GLU A 76 19.38 0.83 18.41
N SER A 77 20.13 1.42 19.35
CA SER A 77 19.60 1.89 20.63
C SER A 77 18.49 2.94 20.48
N LEU A 78 18.55 3.78 19.44
CA LEU A 78 17.53 4.78 19.16
C LEU A 78 16.18 4.17 18.77
N HIS A 79 16.15 2.89 18.38
CA HIS A 79 14.90 2.22 18.08
C HIS A 79 14.00 2.13 19.32
N GLN A 80 14.56 1.94 20.51
CA GLN A 80 13.79 1.76 21.76
C GLN A 80 13.89 2.98 22.69
N ASP A 81 14.60 4.02 22.28
CA ASP A 81 14.81 5.22 23.09
C ASP A 81 13.59 6.15 23.03
N GLU A 82 12.70 6.04 24.02
CA GLU A 82 11.55 6.92 24.16
C GLU A 82 11.93 8.39 24.34
N ASN A 83 13.08 8.70 24.95
CA ASN A 83 13.53 10.08 25.09
C ASN A 83 13.90 10.65 23.73
N TYR A 84 14.60 9.89 22.89
CA TYR A 84 14.90 10.31 21.52
C TYR A 84 13.62 10.54 20.70
N ARG A 85 12.63 9.65 20.83
CA ARG A 85 11.37 9.74 20.08
C ARG A 85 10.51 10.93 20.49
N ASN A 86 10.58 11.33 21.76
CA ASN A 86 9.83 12.46 22.31
C ASN A 86 10.63 13.77 22.37
N ASP A 87 11.89 13.76 21.93
CA ASP A 87 12.74 14.93 21.91
C ASP A 87 12.17 16.00 20.96
N GLU A 88 12.00 17.22 21.48
CA GLU A 88 11.38 18.31 20.73
C GLU A 88 12.13 18.64 19.43
N HIS A 89 13.46 18.53 19.41
CA HIS A 89 14.24 18.79 18.20
C HIS A 89 14.06 17.68 17.17
N VAL A 90 13.98 16.42 17.59
CA VAL A 90 13.67 15.27 16.74
C VAL A 90 12.29 15.45 16.12
N LEU A 91 11.27 15.74 16.93
CA LEU A 91 9.91 15.95 16.45
C LEU A 91 9.81 17.15 15.50
N LYS A 92 10.47 18.28 15.80
CA LYS A 92 10.57 19.44 14.89
C LYS A 92 11.22 19.07 13.56
N SER A 93 12.27 18.24 13.60
CA SER A 93 12.96 17.76 12.40
C SER A 93 12.05 16.89 11.51
N ILE A 94 11.21 16.06 12.13
CA ILE A 94 10.21 15.24 11.44
C ILE A 94 9.18 16.14 10.76
N ALA A 95 8.57 17.07 11.50
CA ALA A 95 7.58 17.99 10.94
C ALA A 95 8.15 18.80 9.76
N ALA A 96 9.38 19.32 9.91
CA ALA A 96 10.10 20.00 8.83
C ALA A 96 10.32 19.10 7.60
N HIS A 97 10.68 17.82 7.79
CA HIS A 97 10.83 16.87 6.69
C HIS A 97 9.53 16.64 5.93
N VAL A 98 8.44 16.40 6.67
CA VAL A 98 7.09 16.16 6.12
C VAL A 98 6.61 17.36 5.28
N MET A 99 6.89 18.59 5.72
CA MET A 99 6.52 19.80 4.98
C MET A 99 7.44 20.13 3.81
N GLY A 100 8.75 19.82 3.92
CA GLY A 100 9.75 20.15 2.90
C GLY A 100 9.53 19.47 1.54
N GLY A 101 8.65 18.47 1.46
CA GLY A 101 8.28 17.79 0.22
C GLY A 101 7.32 18.55 -0.71
N TRP A 102 6.79 19.72 -0.31
CA TRP A 102 5.68 20.38 -1.00
C TRP A 102 6.08 21.59 -1.88
N PRO A 103 5.53 21.70 -3.12
CA PRO A 103 5.63 22.92 -3.91
C PRO A 103 4.93 24.09 -3.20
N GLY A 104 5.70 25.12 -2.84
CA GLY A 104 5.21 26.29 -2.09
C GLY A 104 5.74 26.39 -0.66
N TYR A 105 6.17 25.27 -0.06
CA TYR A 105 6.94 25.27 1.20
C TYR A 105 8.44 25.35 0.90
N ILE A 106 8.84 26.42 0.20
CA ILE A 106 10.25 26.79 0.05
C ILE A 106 10.58 27.80 1.16
N ARG A 107 10.68 27.34 2.40
CA ARG A 107 11.39 28.09 3.44
C ARG A 107 12.76 27.47 3.62
N ASP A 108 13.71 27.71 2.72
CA ASP A 108 15.15 27.34 2.85
C ASP A 108 15.50 25.93 3.36
N GLN A 109 14.53 25.01 3.40
CA GLN A 109 14.58 23.71 4.09
C GLN A 109 14.81 22.55 3.11
N THR A 110 15.35 22.84 1.93
CA THR A 110 16.02 21.84 1.06
C THR A 110 17.34 21.35 1.66
N GLY A 111 17.57 21.64 2.94
CA GLY A 111 18.71 21.21 3.70
C GLY A 111 18.77 19.69 3.87
N PRO A 112 19.94 19.19 4.30
CA PRO A 112 20.09 17.81 4.71
C PRO A 112 18.98 17.37 5.68
N SER A 113 18.33 16.25 5.39
CA SER A 113 17.35 15.64 6.28
C SER A 113 17.86 14.33 6.82
N ASP A 114 17.49 14.07 8.07
CA ASP A 114 17.77 12.84 8.79
C ASP A 114 16.81 11.71 8.43
N TRP A 115 15.74 12.03 7.72
CA TRP A 115 14.62 11.16 7.49
C TRP A 115 14.50 10.76 6.02
N ILE A 116 13.83 9.63 5.84
CA ILE A 116 13.46 9.05 4.57
C ILE A 116 11.94 8.86 4.59
N SER A 117 11.22 9.54 3.70
CA SER A 117 9.79 9.31 3.49
C SER A 117 9.50 7.94 2.90
N THR A 118 8.52 7.26 3.48
CA THR A 118 7.87 6.04 3.00
C THR A 118 6.37 6.11 3.31
N THR A 119 5.57 5.19 2.80
CA THR A 119 4.11 5.14 3.02
C THR A 119 3.65 3.72 3.29
N LYS A 120 2.60 3.56 4.11
CA LYS A 120 1.85 2.29 4.21
C LYS A 120 0.74 2.16 3.16
N SER A 121 0.44 3.24 2.43
CA SER A 121 -0.69 3.33 1.50
C SER A 121 -0.24 3.11 0.07
N LEU A 122 -0.64 1.97 -0.51
CA LEU A 122 -0.44 1.71 -1.93
C LEU A 122 -1.20 2.72 -2.80
N ASP A 123 -2.40 3.13 -2.37
CA ASP A 123 -3.21 4.15 -3.07
C ASP A 123 -2.43 5.47 -3.19
N TRP A 124 -1.83 5.91 -2.09
CA TRP A 124 -0.99 7.11 -2.08
C TRP A 124 0.21 6.93 -3.00
N ALA A 125 0.87 5.77 -2.95
CA ALA A 125 2.04 5.50 -3.78
C ALA A 125 1.70 5.58 -5.27
N VAL A 126 0.60 4.96 -5.69
CA VAL A 126 0.14 5.00 -7.10
C VAL A 126 -0.28 6.42 -7.49
N TRP A 127 -0.99 7.15 -6.63
CA TRP A 127 -1.33 8.54 -6.89
C TRP A 127 -0.06 9.41 -7.07
N GLU A 128 0.93 9.28 -6.19
CA GLU A 128 2.17 10.04 -6.27
C GLU A 128 3.00 9.67 -7.52
N ILE A 129 3.05 8.38 -7.89
CA ILE A 129 3.68 7.91 -9.14
C ILE A 129 3.02 8.59 -10.34
N THR A 130 1.68 8.53 -10.44
CA THR A 130 0.96 9.13 -11.57
C THR A 130 1.13 10.64 -11.62
N ARG A 131 1.13 11.32 -10.47
CA ARG A 131 1.39 12.75 -10.35
C ARG A 131 2.80 13.09 -10.85
N ARG A 132 3.83 12.32 -10.48
CA ARG A 132 5.21 12.54 -10.95
C ARG A 132 5.34 12.30 -12.45
N LEU A 133 4.77 11.21 -12.97
CA LEU A 133 4.77 10.90 -14.39
C LEU A 133 4.03 11.95 -15.23
N VAL A 134 2.93 12.50 -14.71
CA VAL A 134 2.07 13.41 -15.49
C VAL A 134 2.34 14.88 -15.21
N LYS A 135 2.23 15.31 -13.96
CA LYS A 135 2.33 16.72 -13.57
C LYS A 135 3.78 17.19 -13.50
N MET A 136 4.71 16.31 -13.13
CA MET A 136 6.14 16.66 -13.04
C MET A 136 6.96 16.24 -14.27
N GLY A 137 6.31 15.60 -15.26
CA GLY A 137 6.96 15.20 -16.50
C GLY A 137 8.10 14.20 -16.33
N ARG A 138 8.05 13.35 -15.29
CA ARG A 138 9.05 12.28 -15.13
C ARG A 138 8.84 11.20 -16.18
N ASN A 139 9.94 10.71 -16.76
CA ASN A 139 9.90 9.62 -17.75
C ASN A 139 9.64 8.26 -17.07
N SER A 140 10.21 8.08 -15.87
CA SER A 140 10.04 6.91 -15.04
C SER A 140 9.98 7.30 -13.57
N VAL A 141 9.26 6.50 -12.78
CA VAL A 141 9.20 6.57 -11.33
C VAL A 141 9.33 5.16 -10.80
N GLU A 142 10.02 4.98 -9.70
CA GLU A 142 10.26 3.68 -9.09
C GLU A 142 9.51 3.53 -7.78
N LEU A 143 9.06 2.31 -7.50
CA LEU A 143 8.41 1.93 -6.26
C LEU A 143 9.18 0.78 -5.62
N SER A 144 9.82 1.05 -4.47
CA SER A 144 10.43 0.00 -3.67
C SER A 144 9.46 -0.52 -2.62
N LEU A 145 9.30 -1.83 -2.56
CA LEU A 145 8.59 -2.55 -1.50
C LEU A 145 9.60 -2.92 -0.41
N ILE A 146 9.35 -2.49 0.82
CA ILE A 146 10.29 -2.63 1.93
C ILE A 146 9.62 -3.41 3.06
N TYR A 147 10.31 -4.46 3.54
CA TYR A 147 9.86 -5.21 4.70
C TYR A 147 10.26 -4.53 6.00
N ARG A 148 9.24 -4.21 6.79
CA ARG A 148 9.35 -3.93 8.22
C ARG A 148 9.48 -5.28 8.91
N ARG A 149 10.70 -5.81 9.01
CA ARG A 149 10.87 -7.10 9.69
C ARG A 149 10.48 -6.93 11.16
N GLY A 150 9.33 -7.49 11.54
CA GLY A 150 9.04 -7.87 12.92
C GLY A 150 9.95 -9.03 13.28
N TYR A 151 11.21 -8.70 13.59
CA TYR A 151 12.22 -9.70 13.89
C TYR A 151 11.83 -10.47 15.15
N ARG A 152 11.87 -11.80 15.08
CA ARG A 152 11.63 -12.64 16.26
C ARG A 152 12.78 -12.41 17.25
N PRO A 153 12.58 -12.63 18.56
CA PRO A 153 13.68 -12.66 19.51
C PRO A 153 14.78 -13.61 19.01
N GLY A 154 15.97 -13.08 18.68
CA GLY A 154 17.12 -13.83 18.18
C GLY A 154 17.60 -13.52 16.77
N ASP A 155 16.82 -12.80 15.96
CA ASP A 155 17.29 -12.38 14.62
C ASP A 155 18.37 -11.30 14.73
N GLN A 156 19.57 -11.60 14.23
CA GLN A 156 20.72 -10.69 14.22
C GLN A 156 20.66 -9.67 13.07
N GLY A 157 19.47 -9.19 12.67
CA GLY A 157 19.29 -8.20 11.61
C GLY A 157 19.50 -6.76 12.12
N VAL A 158 19.86 -5.82 11.24
CA VAL A 158 19.87 -4.39 11.62
C VAL A 158 18.47 -3.84 11.38
N GLN A 159 17.87 -3.23 12.39
CA GLN A 159 16.59 -2.55 12.24
C GLN A 159 16.83 -1.10 11.81
N HIS A 160 16.04 -0.62 10.85
CA HIS A 160 15.91 0.80 10.63
C HIS A 160 14.95 1.38 11.69
N VAL A 161 15.21 2.62 12.12
CA VAL A 161 14.34 3.30 13.10
C VAL A 161 13.21 3.95 12.33
N GLU A 162 11.99 3.51 12.59
CA GLU A 162 10.78 4.00 11.93
C GLU A 162 9.91 4.76 12.93
N LEU A 163 9.28 5.85 12.47
CA LEU A 163 8.29 6.58 13.25
C LEU A 163 7.05 6.84 12.39
N ASP A 164 5.88 6.82 13.05
CA ASP A 164 4.64 7.29 12.45
C ASP A 164 4.68 8.81 12.39
N ALA A 165 4.66 9.38 11.17
CA ALA A 165 4.82 10.81 10.99
C ALA A 165 3.63 11.59 11.57
N THR A 166 2.42 11.01 11.58
CA THR A 166 1.23 11.67 12.14
C THR A 166 1.38 11.81 13.64
N GLN A 167 1.73 10.71 14.32
CA GLN A 167 1.93 10.71 15.78
C GLN A 167 3.06 11.67 16.19
N ALA A 168 4.17 11.68 15.44
CA ALA A 168 5.28 12.58 15.71
C ALA A 168 4.90 14.06 15.56
N VAL A 169 4.12 14.41 14.54
CA VAL A 169 3.66 15.80 14.34
C VAL A 169 2.63 16.21 15.41
N GLU A 170 1.79 15.29 15.86
CA GLU A 170 0.82 15.52 16.94
C GLU A 170 1.51 15.70 18.30
N ALA A 171 2.58 14.97 18.57
CA ALA A 171 3.34 15.03 19.82
C ALA A 171 4.00 16.40 20.09
N LEU A 172 4.21 17.22 19.05
CA LEU A 172 4.74 18.59 19.20
C LEU A 172 3.78 19.54 19.93
N GLY A 173 2.48 19.23 19.97
CA GLY A 173 1.46 20.11 20.56
C GLY A 173 1.28 21.43 19.79
N GLU A 174 0.27 22.21 20.17
CA GLU A 174 -0.11 23.45 19.46
C GLU A 174 0.86 24.63 19.70
N GLN A 175 1.74 24.56 20.69
CA GLN A 175 2.55 25.71 21.12
C GLN A 175 3.81 25.94 20.26
N VAL A 176 4.21 24.96 19.46
CA VAL A 176 5.55 24.92 18.84
C VAL A 176 5.55 25.43 17.39
N TRP A 177 4.39 25.50 16.73
CA TRP A 177 4.24 25.85 15.31
C TRP A 177 3.19 26.95 15.08
N LEU A 178 3.27 27.61 13.93
CA LEU A 178 2.09 28.29 13.40
C LEU A 178 1.04 27.22 13.15
N ASN A 179 -0.14 27.35 13.77
CA ASN A 179 -1.21 26.34 13.75
C ASN A 179 -1.50 25.78 12.33
N ASP A 180 -1.37 26.61 11.29
CA ASP A 180 -1.61 26.20 9.91
C ASP A 180 -0.52 25.25 9.37
N ASP A 181 0.77 25.48 9.67
CA ASP A 181 1.89 24.65 9.21
C ASP A 181 1.80 23.23 9.79
N GLN A 182 1.59 23.14 11.12
CA GLN A 182 1.46 21.86 11.80
C GLN A 182 0.22 21.09 11.33
N LYS A 183 -0.89 21.79 11.14
CA LYS A 183 -2.11 21.19 10.57
C LYS A 183 -1.85 20.64 9.18
N CYS A 184 -1.18 21.40 8.31
CA CYS A 184 -0.81 20.93 6.97
C CYS A 184 0.10 19.70 7.01
N ALA A 185 1.13 19.70 7.86
CA ALA A 185 2.04 18.57 8.04
C ALA A 185 1.30 17.31 8.50
N ARG A 186 0.45 17.45 9.53
CA ARG A 186 -0.35 16.35 10.08
C ARG A 186 -1.34 15.81 9.05
N ASP A 187 -2.09 16.71 8.41
CA ASP A 187 -3.11 16.32 7.43
C ASP A 187 -2.44 15.61 6.23
N PHE A 188 -1.24 16.04 5.83
CA PHE A 188 -0.45 15.33 4.83
C PHE A 188 0.01 13.95 5.32
N ALA A 189 0.71 13.87 6.46
CA ALA A 189 1.22 12.62 7.01
C ALA A 189 0.10 11.58 7.20
N LYS A 190 -1.08 12.03 7.64
CA LYS A 190 -2.28 11.21 7.77
C LYS A 190 -2.78 10.73 6.42
N ALA A 191 -2.93 11.64 5.45
CA ALA A 191 -3.40 11.29 4.12
C ALA A 191 -2.44 10.31 3.42
N SER A 192 -1.14 10.52 3.54
CA SER A 192 -0.12 9.65 2.95
C SER A 192 0.14 8.39 3.76
N SER A 193 -0.42 8.25 4.97
CA SER A 193 -0.03 7.18 5.91
C SER A 193 1.50 7.09 6.02
N GLU A 194 2.14 8.25 6.16
CA GLU A 194 3.59 8.39 6.07
C GLU A 194 4.29 7.73 7.27
N VAL A 195 5.28 6.93 6.92
CA VAL A 195 6.25 6.38 7.85
C VAL A 195 7.59 6.96 7.47
N ILE A 196 8.29 7.50 8.45
CA ILE A 196 9.61 8.08 8.24
C ILE A 196 10.67 7.13 8.80
N CYS A 197 11.70 6.87 8.00
CA CYS A 197 12.83 6.03 8.38
C CYS A 197 14.03 6.92 8.71
N LEU A 198 14.65 6.71 9.86
CA LEU A 198 15.85 7.41 10.29
C LEU A 198 17.05 6.92 9.49
N GLY A 199 17.63 7.81 8.69
CA GLY A 199 18.99 7.69 8.21
C GLY A 199 19.25 6.65 7.11
N ARG A 200 18.80 5.40 7.26
CA ARG A 200 19.07 4.34 6.28
C ARG A 200 17.95 3.30 6.25
N ILE A 201 17.63 2.87 5.03
CA ILE A 201 16.87 1.64 4.76
C ILE A 201 17.82 0.70 4.04
N PHE A 202 18.00 -0.52 4.55
CA PHE A 202 19.00 -1.44 3.99
C PHE A 202 18.50 -2.08 2.71
N GLY A 203 19.42 -2.30 1.76
CA GLY A 203 19.10 -3.03 0.54
C GLY A 203 18.57 -4.45 0.80
N THR A 204 18.96 -5.07 1.92
CA THR A 204 18.46 -6.40 2.36
C THR A 204 17.01 -6.39 2.84
N ASP A 205 16.46 -5.22 3.11
CA ASP A 205 15.06 -5.04 3.52
C ASP A 205 14.16 -4.66 2.33
N ILE A 206 14.77 -4.33 1.18
CA ILE A 206 14.05 -4.04 -0.06
C ILE A 206 13.73 -5.38 -0.73
N ALA A 207 12.43 -5.71 -0.75
CA ALA A 207 11.92 -6.92 -1.36
C ALA A 207 11.98 -6.87 -2.88
N GLU A 208 11.51 -5.75 -3.42
CA GLU A 208 11.27 -5.56 -4.83
C GLU A 208 11.38 -4.07 -5.15
N ASN A 209 11.80 -3.78 -6.37
CA ASN A 209 11.78 -2.43 -6.92
C ASN A 209 11.17 -2.48 -8.33
N THR A 210 10.03 -1.80 -8.50
CA THR A 210 9.31 -1.79 -9.77
C THR A 210 9.46 -0.44 -10.47
N VAL A 211 9.53 -0.47 -11.80
CA VAL A 211 9.68 0.74 -12.63
C VAL A 211 8.35 1.04 -13.32
N TRP A 212 7.85 2.26 -13.09
CA TRP A 212 6.59 2.76 -13.62
C TRP A 212 6.88 3.79 -14.70
N THR A 213 6.20 3.67 -15.83
CA THR A 213 6.27 4.65 -16.93
C THR A 213 4.87 5.04 -17.36
N ARG A 214 4.75 6.09 -18.18
CA ARG A 214 3.46 6.44 -18.80
C ARG A 214 2.94 5.33 -19.71
N ALA A 215 3.82 4.58 -20.39
CA ALA A 215 3.42 3.57 -21.37
C ALA A 215 2.73 2.37 -20.69
N SER A 216 3.27 1.90 -19.57
CA SER A 216 2.74 0.73 -18.86
C SER A 216 3.07 0.77 -17.36
N PRO A 217 2.17 0.26 -16.51
CA PRO A 217 2.52 -0.08 -15.14
C PRO A 217 3.41 -1.34 -15.15
N PRO A 218 4.11 -1.65 -14.05
CA PRO A 218 4.81 -2.91 -13.90
C PRO A 218 3.86 -4.12 -13.99
N PRO A 219 4.37 -5.32 -14.30
CA PRO A 219 3.61 -6.57 -14.15
C PRO A 219 3.02 -6.68 -12.73
N GLY A 220 1.76 -7.14 -12.63
CA GLY A 220 1.06 -7.24 -11.33
C GLY A 220 0.39 -5.95 -10.84
N PHE A 221 0.47 -4.86 -11.61
CA PHE A 221 -0.16 -3.58 -11.29
C PHE A 221 -1.19 -3.12 -12.35
N GLY A 222 -1.84 -4.07 -13.02
CA GLY A 222 -2.85 -3.81 -14.05
C GLY A 222 -4.29 -3.74 -13.52
N PRO A 223 -5.27 -3.41 -14.38
CA PRO A 223 -6.69 -3.35 -14.02
C PRO A 223 -7.30 -4.69 -13.63
N HIS A 224 -6.63 -5.81 -13.92
CA HIS A 224 -7.05 -7.17 -13.57
C HIS A 224 -6.39 -7.69 -12.28
N ASP A 225 -5.55 -6.86 -11.65
CA ASP A 225 -4.90 -7.20 -10.39
C ASP A 225 -5.76 -6.73 -9.22
N ALA A 226 -6.04 -7.64 -8.29
CA ALA A 226 -7.01 -7.42 -7.22
C ALA A 226 -6.65 -6.23 -6.30
N CYS A 227 -5.36 -5.95 -6.07
CA CYS A 227 -4.91 -4.77 -5.33
C CYS A 227 -5.13 -3.45 -6.06
N MET A 228 -5.25 -3.49 -7.38
CA MET A 228 -5.35 -2.31 -8.23
C MET A 228 -6.77 -2.08 -8.75
N GLU A 229 -7.65 -3.06 -8.66
CA GLU A 229 -9.01 -3.00 -9.22
C GLU A 229 -9.77 -1.74 -8.78
N ALA A 230 -9.62 -1.34 -7.52
CA ALA A 230 -10.24 -0.14 -6.97
C ALA A 230 -9.69 1.18 -7.54
N LEU A 231 -8.51 1.16 -8.15
CA LEU A 231 -7.88 2.32 -8.77
C LEU A 231 -8.30 2.50 -10.23
N PHE A 232 -8.89 1.48 -10.86
CA PHE A 232 -9.26 1.49 -12.28
C PHE A 232 -10.77 1.63 -12.50
N LEU A 233 -11.13 2.33 -13.57
CA LEU A 233 -12.51 2.45 -14.04
C LEU A 233 -13.05 1.09 -14.52
N PRO A 234 -14.32 0.77 -14.24
CA PRO A 234 -14.94 -0.48 -14.68
C PRO A 234 -15.00 -0.58 -16.20
N GLY A 235 -14.70 -1.76 -16.75
CA GLY A 235 -14.91 -2.07 -18.18
C GLY A 235 -13.95 -1.36 -19.14
N VAL A 236 -12.88 -0.72 -18.68
CA VAL A 236 -11.97 0.08 -19.53
C VAL A 236 -10.90 -0.78 -20.24
N SER A 237 -11.17 -2.06 -20.47
CA SER A 237 -10.39 -2.88 -21.39
C SER A 237 -10.65 -2.44 -22.83
N GLY A 238 -9.72 -1.71 -23.44
CA GLY A 238 -9.72 -1.50 -24.89
C GLY A 238 -9.91 -0.07 -25.42
N ILE A 239 -9.75 0.99 -24.61
CA ILE A 239 -9.58 2.32 -25.19
C ILE A 239 -8.25 2.33 -25.97
N GLN A 240 -8.35 2.25 -27.29
CA GLN A 240 -7.21 2.21 -28.18
C GLN A 240 -6.44 3.53 -28.09
N GLY A 241 -5.14 3.44 -27.80
CA GLY A 241 -4.27 4.61 -27.66
C GLY A 241 -4.28 5.31 -26.29
N SER A 242 -5.09 4.86 -25.31
CA SER A 242 -5.00 5.39 -23.94
C SER A 242 -3.97 4.65 -23.09
N CYS A 243 -3.27 5.39 -22.24
CA CYS A 243 -2.34 4.81 -21.30
C CYS A 243 -3.06 4.30 -20.05
N TRP A 244 -2.38 3.54 -19.20
CA TRP A 244 -2.99 3.02 -17.97
C TRP A 244 -3.45 4.13 -17.01
N ILE A 245 -2.78 5.28 -17.03
CA ILE A 245 -3.12 6.44 -16.19
C ILE A 245 -4.50 7.00 -16.57
N ASP A 246 -4.86 6.97 -17.85
CA ASP A 246 -6.16 7.46 -18.35
C ASP A 246 -7.33 6.56 -17.93
N LYS A 247 -7.01 5.36 -17.42
CA LYS A 247 -7.99 4.35 -16.98
C LYS A 247 -8.22 4.39 -15.48
N LEU A 248 -7.56 5.29 -14.76
CA LEU A 248 -7.71 5.43 -13.32
C LEU A 248 -9.04 6.12 -12.97
N VAL A 249 -9.57 5.82 -11.79
CA VAL A 249 -10.78 6.47 -11.24
C VAL A 249 -10.54 7.93 -10.82
N PHE A 250 -9.29 8.38 -10.85
CA PHE A 250 -8.86 9.72 -10.50
C PHE A 250 -7.93 10.31 -11.57
N SER A 251 -7.84 11.64 -11.60
CA SER A 251 -6.90 12.37 -12.46
C SER A 251 -5.62 12.70 -11.71
N PRO A 252 -4.41 12.56 -12.29
CA PRO A 252 -3.16 12.99 -11.65
C PRO A 252 -3.09 14.48 -11.28
N ASN A 253 -4.01 15.29 -11.81
CA ASN A 253 -4.09 16.72 -11.53
C ASN A 253 -4.92 17.04 -10.26
N MET A 254 -5.67 16.09 -9.70
CA MET A 254 -6.45 16.31 -8.48
C MET A 254 -5.62 16.03 -7.23
N SER A 255 -6.01 16.63 -6.11
CA SER A 255 -5.41 16.34 -4.80
C SER A 255 -5.66 14.90 -4.38
N PHE A 256 -4.76 14.34 -3.58
CA PHE A 256 -4.92 12.97 -3.07
C PHE A 256 -6.23 12.78 -2.29
N ALA A 257 -6.63 13.77 -1.48
CA ALA A 257 -7.91 13.75 -0.77
C ALA A 257 -9.12 13.57 -1.71
N ARG A 258 -9.10 14.21 -2.89
CA ARG A 258 -10.14 14.00 -3.92
C ARG A 258 -10.00 12.63 -4.58
N ALA A 259 -8.78 12.21 -4.93
CA ALA A 259 -8.54 10.89 -5.51
C ALA A 259 -9.07 9.78 -4.59
N MET A 260 -8.86 9.89 -3.27
CA MET A 260 -9.35 8.93 -2.28
C MET A 260 -10.87 8.80 -2.27
N ILE A 261 -11.63 9.89 -2.43
CA ILE A 261 -13.09 9.81 -2.55
C ILE A 261 -13.50 8.94 -3.75
N HIS A 262 -12.82 9.08 -4.88
CA HIS A 262 -13.08 8.25 -6.06
C HIS A 262 -12.68 6.79 -5.87
N ILE A 263 -11.54 6.54 -5.23
CA ILE A 263 -11.06 5.18 -4.92
C ILE A 263 -12.01 4.49 -3.94
N GLU A 264 -12.43 5.17 -2.88
CA GLU A 264 -13.39 4.62 -1.90
C GLU A 264 -14.74 4.31 -2.54
N ARG A 265 -15.27 5.22 -3.36
CA ARG A 265 -16.50 4.97 -4.12
C ARG A 265 -16.35 3.73 -5.01
N ARG A 266 -15.21 3.57 -5.69
CA ARG A 266 -14.95 2.39 -6.51
C ARG A 266 -14.86 1.11 -5.68
N ARG A 267 -14.25 1.15 -4.50
CA ARG A 267 -14.24 -0.01 -3.56
C ARG A 267 -15.65 -0.42 -3.15
N GLU A 268 -16.50 0.56 -2.87
CA GLU A 268 -17.91 0.30 -2.52
C GLU A 268 -18.68 -0.31 -3.69
N GLU A 269 -18.49 0.19 -4.91
CA GLU A 269 -19.06 -0.40 -6.13
C GLU A 269 -18.62 -1.87 -6.30
N ILE A 270 -17.30 -2.14 -6.24
CA ILE A 270 -16.75 -3.51 -6.34
C ILE A 270 -17.36 -4.43 -5.27
N HIS A 271 -17.52 -3.93 -4.04
CA HIS A 271 -18.12 -4.70 -2.96
C HIS A 271 -19.59 -5.04 -3.24
N ILE A 272 -20.37 -4.07 -3.72
CA ILE A 272 -21.77 -4.27 -4.08
C ILE A 272 -21.89 -5.29 -5.23
N ASP A 273 -21.07 -5.16 -6.26
CA ASP A 273 -21.09 -6.05 -7.43
C ASP A 273 -20.76 -7.49 -7.04
N ARG A 274 -19.69 -7.72 -6.26
CA ARG A 274 -19.35 -9.07 -5.76
C ARG A 274 -20.46 -9.67 -4.90
N ARG A 275 -21.09 -8.88 -4.03
CA ARG A 275 -22.21 -9.35 -3.21
C ARG A 275 -23.42 -9.75 -4.07
N ARG A 276 -23.68 -9.02 -5.17
CA ARG A 276 -24.75 -9.38 -6.12
C ARG A 276 -24.43 -10.69 -6.83
N GLU A 277 -23.20 -10.85 -7.31
CA GLU A 277 -22.73 -12.08 -7.96
C GLU A 277 -22.82 -13.29 -7.01
N GLU A 278 -22.44 -13.13 -5.75
CA GLU A 278 -22.57 -14.18 -4.72
C GLU A 278 -24.03 -14.60 -4.52
N ILE A 279 -24.95 -13.65 -4.40
CA ILE A 279 -26.39 -13.93 -4.24
C ILE A 279 -26.94 -14.65 -5.47
N GLU A 280 -26.57 -14.20 -6.67
CA GLU A 280 -26.99 -14.84 -7.92
C GLU A 280 -26.46 -16.28 -8.01
N MET A 281 -25.20 -16.50 -7.65
CA MET A 281 -24.58 -17.81 -7.65
C MET A 281 -25.25 -18.76 -6.64
N GLN A 282 -25.64 -18.26 -5.46
CA GLN A 282 -26.41 -19.01 -4.47
C GLN A 282 -27.80 -19.40 -4.98
N ARG A 283 -28.51 -18.47 -5.63
CA ARG A 283 -29.83 -18.76 -6.24
C ARG A 283 -29.72 -19.84 -7.30
N ARG A 284 -28.75 -19.74 -8.21
CA ARG A 284 -28.50 -20.76 -9.25
C ARG A 284 -28.20 -22.14 -8.63
N ARG A 285 -27.42 -22.19 -7.53
CA ARG A 285 -27.15 -23.45 -6.81
C ARG A 285 -28.43 -24.06 -6.23
N GLN A 286 -29.27 -23.26 -5.59
CA GLN A 286 -30.56 -23.70 -5.02
C GLN A 286 -31.53 -24.17 -6.10
N GLU A 287 -31.56 -23.51 -7.26
CA GLU A 287 -32.38 -23.92 -8.39
C GLU A 287 -31.95 -25.29 -8.94
N ILE A 288 -30.64 -25.49 -9.13
CA ILE A 288 -30.08 -26.78 -9.57
C ILE A 288 -30.42 -27.89 -8.56
N GLU A 289 -30.28 -27.61 -7.26
CA GLU A 289 -30.62 -28.56 -6.20
C GLU A 289 -32.12 -28.92 -6.20
N MET A 290 -33.00 -27.93 -6.33
CA MET A 290 -34.43 -28.16 -6.46
C MET A 290 -34.78 -28.97 -7.71
N GLN A 291 -34.12 -28.72 -8.84
CA GLN A 291 -34.32 -29.48 -10.07
C GLN A 291 -33.91 -30.95 -9.89
N ARG A 292 -32.73 -31.20 -9.31
CA ARG A 292 -32.27 -32.57 -8.98
C ARG A 292 -33.27 -33.30 -8.09
N ARG A 293 -33.72 -32.65 -7.01
CA ARG A 293 -34.72 -33.24 -6.10
C ARG A 293 -36.05 -33.54 -6.79
N ARG A 294 -36.51 -32.66 -7.70
CA ARG A 294 -37.72 -32.89 -8.50
C ARG A 294 -37.55 -34.08 -9.45
N GLU A 295 -36.38 -34.23 -10.07
CA GLU A 295 -36.08 -35.38 -10.92
C GLU A 295 -35.98 -36.69 -10.13
N GLU A 296 -35.37 -36.68 -8.95
CA GLU A 296 -35.34 -37.84 -8.05
C GLU A 296 -36.74 -38.29 -7.65
N ILE A 297 -37.61 -37.35 -7.24
CA ILE A 297 -39.01 -37.66 -6.93
C ILE A 297 -39.74 -38.23 -8.15
N ARG A 298 -39.51 -37.67 -9.34
CA ARG A 298 -40.11 -38.18 -10.59
C ARG A 298 -39.64 -39.61 -10.90
N ARG A 299 -38.35 -39.90 -10.74
CA ARG A 299 -37.79 -41.25 -10.95
C ARG A 299 -38.36 -42.24 -9.94
N ALA A 300 -38.41 -41.88 -8.66
CA ALA A 300 -38.99 -42.74 -7.63
C ALA A 300 -40.45 -43.09 -7.94
N ARG A 301 -41.26 -42.09 -8.36
CA ARG A 301 -42.65 -42.33 -8.78
C ARG A 301 -42.78 -43.27 -9.98
N HIS A 302 -41.85 -43.20 -10.94
CA HIS A 302 -41.86 -44.11 -12.08
C HIS A 302 -41.62 -45.55 -11.65
N ILE A 303 -40.62 -45.78 -10.80
CA ILE A 303 -40.28 -47.11 -10.26
C ILE A 303 -41.47 -47.71 -9.51
N TYR A 304 -42.12 -46.93 -8.64
CA TYR A 304 -43.31 -47.40 -7.90
C TYR A 304 -44.45 -47.85 -8.81
N HIS A 305 -44.70 -47.14 -9.94
CA HIS A 305 -45.77 -47.53 -10.86
C HIS A 305 -45.43 -48.77 -11.70
N GLU A 306 -44.16 -49.00 -12.05
CA GLU A 306 -43.72 -50.21 -12.74
C GLU A 306 -43.88 -51.46 -11.84
N GLU A 307 -43.52 -51.34 -10.56
CA GLU A 307 -43.69 -52.44 -9.58
C GLU A 307 -45.18 -52.80 -9.33
N GLU A 308 -46.09 -51.81 -9.33
CA GLU A 308 -47.53 -52.08 -9.21
C GLU A 308 -48.10 -52.78 -10.47
N SER A 309 -47.66 -52.39 -11.66
CA SER A 309 -48.12 -53.03 -12.91
C SER A 309 -47.66 -54.47 -13.06
N ASP A 310 -46.43 -54.81 -12.65
CA ASP A 310 -45.92 -56.17 -12.73
C ASP A 310 -46.56 -57.11 -11.68
N SER A 311 -47.07 -56.57 -10.56
CA SER A 311 -47.77 -57.35 -9.52
C SER A 311 -49.22 -57.70 -9.85
N SER A 312 -49.77 -57.17 -10.94
CA SER A 312 -51.18 -57.33 -11.34
C SER A 312 -51.42 -58.48 -12.33
N ASP A 313 -50.35 -59.11 -12.83
CA ASP A 313 -50.36 -60.18 -13.85
C ASP A 313 -50.03 -61.58 -13.29
N GLU A 314 -49.98 -61.76 -11.96
CA GLU A 314 -49.91 -63.07 -11.25
C GLU A 314 -51.27 -63.51 -10.68
#